data_AF-A0A7W1NYP0-F1
#
_entry.id   AF-A0A7W1NYP0-F1
#
_cell.length_a   1.000
_cell.length_b   1.000
_cell.length_c   1.000
_cell.angle_alpha   90.00
_cell.angle_beta   90.00
_cell.angle_gamma   90.00
#
_symmetry.space_group_name_H-M   'P 1'
#
loop_
_entity.id
_entity.type
_entity.pdbx_description
1 polymer ?
#
loop_
_entity_poly.entity_id
_entity_poly.type
_entity_poly.pdbx_seq_one_letter_code
_entity_poly.pdbx_strand_id
1 'polypeptide(L)' 'MLRGAVLRTITSAGEQDETIDNVARYEQVLSDQFDLHLPDVNPLWEKVWARHQVWAKENST' A
#
# COMPACT_ATOMS: atom_id res chain seq x y z
N MET A 1 6.98 -6.58 1.19
CA MET A 1 7.12 -5.41 2.09
C MET A 1 6.09 -4.37 1.70
N LEU A 2 5.33 -3.85 2.66
CA LEU A 2 4.38 -2.75 2.44
C LEU A 2 4.98 -1.43 2.96
N ARG A 3 4.97 -0.38 2.14
CA ARG A 3 5.40 0.97 2.53
C ARG A 3 4.40 2.00 2.02
N GLY A 4 3.57 2.52 2.93
CA GLY A 4 2.48 3.41 2.56
C GLY A 4 1.55 2.69 1.58
N ALA A 5 1.33 3.28 0.40
CA ALA A 5 0.50 2.73 -0.66
C ALA A 5 1.26 1.82 -1.66
N VAL A 6 2.55 1.53 -1.43
CA VAL A 6 3.35 0.67 -2.32
C VAL A 6 3.61 -0.68 -1.67
N LEU A 7 3.20 -1.75 -2.34
CA LEU A 7 3.49 -3.13 -2.00
C LEU A 7 4.63 -3.64 -2.89
N ARG A 8 5.75 -4.01 -2.25
CA ARG A 8 6.85 -4.72 -2.90
C ARG A 8 6.75 -6.22 -2.65
N THR A 9 6.67 -7.00 -3.70
CA THR A 9 6.73 -8.47 -3.66
C THR A 9 8.10 -8.94 -4.13
N ILE A 10 8.76 -9.79 -3.35
CA ILE A 10 10.07 -10.35 -3.68
C ILE A 10 9.88 -11.85 -3.91
N THR A 11 10.22 -12.32 -5.11
CA THR A 11 10.12 -13.73 -5.50
C THR A 11 11.46 -14.22 -6.06
N SER A 12 11.57 -15.52 -6.37
CA SER A 12 12.72 -16.06 -7.08
C SER A 12 12.90 -15.46 -8.49
N ALA A 13 11.88 -14.82 -9.05
CA ALA A 13 11.93 -14.14 -10.34
C ALA A 13 12.38 -12.67 -10.24
N GLY A 14 12.52 -12.12 -9.02
CA GLY A 14 12.92 -10.73 -8.78
C GLY A 14 11.95 -9.96 -7.88
N GLU A 15 12.08 -8.63 -7.89
CA GLU A 15 11.25 -7.69 -7.15
C GLU A 15 10.20 -7.05 -8.07
N GLN A 16 8.96 -6.94 -7.58
CA GLN A 16 7.87 -6.24 -8.25
C GLN A 16 7.19 -5.27 -7.28
N ASP A 17 7.03 -4.03 -7.70
CA ASP A 17 6.30 -3.00 -6.95
C ASP A 17 4.89 -2.82 -7.54
N GLU A 18 3.88 -2.86 -6.67
CA GLU A 18 2.46 -2.58 -6.95
C GLU A 18 2.04 -1.36 -6.14
N THR A 19 1.52 -0.32 -6.79
CA THR A 19 0.82 0.77 -6.09
C THR A 19 -0.62 0.34 -5.83
N ILE A 20 -0.99 0.27 -4.56
CA ILE A 20 -2.37 0.08 -4.12
C ILE A 20 -3.05 1.45 -4.24
N ASP A 21 -4.16 1.54 -4.95
CA ASP A 21 -4.85 2.81 -5.24
C ASP A 21 -6.25 2.91 -4.63
N ASN A 22 -6.68 1.86 -3.94
CA ASN A 22 -8.00 1.78 -3.34
C ASN A 22 -7.97 1.04 -1.99
N VAL A 23 -8.94 1.36 -1.13
CA VAL A 23 -9.00 0.86 0.24
C VAL A 23 -9.24 -0.64 0.32
N ALA A 24 -10.08 -1.20 -0.56
CA ALA A 24 -10.42 -2.61 -0.53
C ALA A 24 -9.20 -3.50 -0.80
N ARG A 25 -8.36 -3.10 -1.77
CA ARG A 25 -7.08 -3.78 -2.04
C ARG A 25 -6.10 -3.60 -0.88
N TYR A 26 -6.06 -2.43 -0.25
CA TYR A 26 -5.21 -2.19 0.91
C TYR A 26 -5.59 -3.10 2.08
N GLU A 27 -6.89 -3.21 2.37
CA GLU A 27 -7.44 -4.11 3.39
C GLU A 27 -7.07 -5.58 3.12
N GLN A 28 -7.30 -6.06 1.90
CA GLN A 28 -6.94 -7.42 1.48
C GLN A 28 -5.45 -7.69 1.62
N VAL A 29 -4.58 -6.73 1.27
CA VAL A 29 -3.13 -6.90 1.43
C VAL A 29 -2.76 -7.00 2.91
N LEU A 30 -3.35 -6.17 3.77
CA LEU A 30 -3.12 -6.22 5.22
C LEU A 30 -3.55 -7.57 5.80
N SER A 31 -4.73 -8.08 5.45
CA SER A 31 -5.21 -9.38 5.93
C SER A 31 -4.39 -10.53 5.37
N ASP A 32 -4.25 -10.62 4.05
CA ASP A 32 -3.83 -11.87 3.40
C ASP A 32 -2.31 -12.07 3.48
N GLN A 33 -1.55 -10.98 3.43
CA GLN A 33 -0.08 -11.06 3.40
C GLN A 33 0.57 -10.78 4.75
N PHE A 34 -0.11 -10.02 5.62
CA PHE A 34 0.46 -9.59 6.89
C PHE A 34 -0.33 -10.08 8.11
N ASP A 35 -1.47 -10.78 7.92
CA ASP A 35 -2.37 -11.23 8.97
C ASP A 35 -2.82 -10.08 9.90
N LEU A 36 -2.96 -8.88 9.32
CA LEU A 36 -3.37 -7.67 10.01
C LEU A 36 -4.85 -7.38 9.73
N HIS A 37 -5.69 -7.71 10.71
CA HIS A 37 -7.13 -7.50 10.66
C HIS A 37 -7.47 -6.22 11.41
N LEU A 38 -7.70 -5.13 10.67
CA LEU A 38 -8.12 -3.84 11.23
C LEU A 38 -9.66 -3.74 11.18
N PRO A 39 -10.34 -3.40 12.28
CA PRO A 39 -11.80 -3.30 12.30
C PRO A 39 -12.35 -2.13 11.46
N ASP A 40 -11.54 -1.09 11.21
CA ASP A 40 -11.84 -0.02 10.26
C ASP A 40 -10.53 0.49 9.63
N VAL A 41 -10.34 0.19 8.35
CA VAL A 41 -9.14 0.54 7.60
C VAL A 41 -9.23 1.94 6.96
N ASN A 42 -10.44 2.50 6.79
CA ASN A 42 -10.64 3.74 6.03
C ASN A 42 -9.82 4.92 6.58
N PRO A 43 -9.83 5.22 7.89
CA PRO A 43 -9.10 6.38 8.42
C PRO A 43 -7.58 6.24 8.29
N LEU A 44 -7.07 5.01 8.30
CA LEU A 44 -5.65 4.74 8.04
C LEU A 44 -5.33 4.93 6.56
N TRP A 45 -6.17 4.37 5.70
CA TRP A 45 -6.00 4.44 4.25
C TRP A 45 -5.98 5.88 3.73
N GLU A 46 -6.89 6.74 4.18
CA GLU A 46 -6.93 8.14 3.76
C GLU A 46 -5.59 8.87 4.00
N LYS A 47 -4.98 8.63 5.17
CA LYS A 47 -3.68 9.22 5.52
C LYS A 47 -2.55 8.66 4.66
N VAL A 48 -2.56 7.35 4.46
CA VAL A 48 -1.57 6.64 3.64
C VAL A 48 -1.62 7.13 2.20
N TRP A 49 -2.82 7.22 1.61
CA TRP A 49 -3.00 7.65 0.24
C TRP A 49 -2.66 9.12 0.04
N ALA A 50 -3.13 10.01 0.94
CA ALA A 50 -2.78 11.42 0.87
C ALA A 50 -1.27 11.65 0.92
N ARG A 51 -0.54 10.91 1.78
CA ARG A 51 0.92 10.99 1.83
C ARG A 51 1.58 10.47 0.55
N HIS A 52 1.05 9.38 -0.03
CA HIS A 52 1.55 8.85 -1.29
C HIS A 52 1.37 9.84 -2.45
N GLN A 53 0.23 10.52 -2.54
CA GLN A 53 -0.01 11.54 -3.57
C GLN A 53 0.97 12.71 -3.48
N VAL A 54 1.29 13.17 -2.27
CA VAL A 54 2.31 14.22 -2.05
C VAL A 54 3.67 13.73 -2.54
N TRP A 55 4.09 12.54 -2.12
CA TRP A 55 5.36 11.95 -2.55
C TRP A 55 5.43 11.75 -4.07
N ALA A 56 4.36 11.25 -4.69
CA ALA A 56 4.30 11.03 -6.14
C ALA A 56 4.47 12.35 -6.90
N LYS A 57 3.85 13.43 -6.40
CA LYS A 57 4.03 14.77 -6.98
C LYS A 57 5.46 15.29 -6.83
N GLU A 58 6.11 15.08 -5.69
CA GLU A 58 7.50 15.48 -5.44
C GLU A 58 8.51 14.72 -6.32
N ASN A 59 8.22 13.47 -6.69
CA ASN A 59 9.13 12.60 -7.44
C ASN A 59 8.78 12.47 -8.93
N SER A 60 7.79 13.22 -9.41
CA SER A 60 7.43 13.29 -10.84
C SER A 60 8.17 14.42 -11.60
N THR A 61 9.28 14.94 -11.05
CA THR A 61 10.08 16.02 -11.66
C THR A 61 11.46 15.53 -12.07
#